data_AF-A0A953Q3N3-F1
#
_entry.id   AF-A0A953Q3N3-F1
#
_cell.length_a   1.000
_cell.length_b   1.000
_cell.length_c   1.000
_cell.angle_alpha   90.00
_cell.angle_beta   90.00
_cell.angle_gamma   90.00
#
_symmetry.space_group_name_H-M   'P 1'
#
loop_
_entity.id
_entity.type
_entity.pdbx_description
1 polymer ?
#
loop_
_entity_poly.entity_id
_entity_poly.type
_entity_poly.pdbx_seq_one_letter_code
_entity_poly.pdbx_strand_id
1 'polypeptide(L)'
;QETSLSENARAFALLNMAMSDGLVSSMDTKYHYVFWRPITAIRAGDTDGNRKTDPDPGWTPFITTPCFPSYPSAHASASYAARTIVEKIFGKKPRDITLSHPGIPDVILHYTMFSQITHDIDDARIYGGIHFRSDQEAGARQGRSVGSYVYKNNLRGSNDDEGRDDDEYRWHPRRSHGRTGSNDDEGRDDDE
;
A
#
# COMPACT_ATOMS: atom_id res chain seq x y z
N GLN A 1 15.48 -13.65 21.12
CA GLN A 1 14.35 -13.73 22.06
C GLN A 1 13.63 -15.02 21.70
N GLU A 2 13.53 -15.96 22.63
CA GLU A 2 12.73 -17.17 22.41
C GLU A 2 11.26 -16.83 22.58
N THR A 3 10.43 -17.25 21.62
CA THR A 3 8.98 -17.09 21.62
C THR A 3 8.32 -18.43 21.87
N SER A 4 7.24 -18.43 22.64
CA SER A 4 6.41 -19.61 22.86
C SER A 4 5.69 -20.05 21.58
N LEU A 5 5.19 -21.30 21.58
CA LEU A 5 4.40 -21.84 20.47
C LEU A 5 3.18 -20.97 20.15
N SER A 6 2.47 -20.49 21.18
CA SER A 6 1.28 -19.64 21.01
C SER A 6 1.63 -18.26 20.44
N GLU A 7 2.74 -17.66 20.87
CA GLU A 7 3.23 -16.40 20.32
C GLU A 7 3.62 -16.54 18.85
N ASN A 8 4.30 -17.63 18.49
CA ASN A 8 4.66 -17.94 17.11
C ASN A 8 3.40 -18.16 16.24
N ALA A 9 2.44 -18.96 16.74
CA ALA A 9 1.18 -19.20 16.03
C ALA A 9 0.43 -17.88 15.76
N ARG A 10 0.33 -17.01 16.78
CA ARG A 10 -0.27 -15.68 16.63
C ARG A 10 0.48 -14.82 15.62
N ALA A 11 1.81 -14.81 15.66
CA ALA A 11 2.64 -14.01 14.75
C ALA A 11 2.45 -14.44 13.29
N PHE A 12 2.52 -15.75 13.01
CA PHE A 12 2.28 -16.27 11.67
C PHE A 12 0.84 -16.04 11.20
N ALA A 13 -0.15 -16.15 12.09
CA ALA A 13 -1.54 -15.87 11.73
C ALA A 13 -1.74 -14.39 11.33
N LEU A 14 -1.28 -13.45 12.16
CA LEU A 14 -1.32 -12.01 11.83
C LEU A 14 -0.58 -11.68 10.53
N LEU A 15 0.59 -12.29 10.32
CA LEU A 15 1.41 -12.09 9.13
C LEU A 15 0.65 -12.51 7.87
N ASN A 16 0.11 -13.72 7.85
CA ASN A 16 -0.59 -14.26 6.69
C ASN A 16 -1.92 -13.53 6.43
N MET A 17 -2.67 -13.16 7.48
CA MET A 17 -3.87 -12.33 7.32
C MET A 17 -3.55 -10.99 6.66
N ALA A 18 -2.54 -10.27 7.15
CA ALA A 18 -2.17 -8.97 6.60
C ALA A 18 -1.66 -9.06 5.15
N MET A 19 -0.87 -10.08 4.82
CA MET A 19 -0.42 -10.32 3.45
C MET A 19 -1.60 -10.63 2.52
N SER A 20 -2.52 -11.50 2.95
CA SER A 20 -3.71 -11.86 2.20
C SER A 20 -4.59 -10.65 1.93
N ASP A 21 -4.94 -9.88 2.96
CA ASP A 21 -5.76 -8.68 2.83
C ASP A 21 -5.07 -7.59 2.00
N GLY A 22 -3.72 -7.51 2.09
CA GLY A 22 -2.91 -6.64 1.24
C GLY A 22 -3.03 -6.99 -0.24
N LEU A 23 -3.07 -8.28 -0.58
CA LEU A 23 -3.27 -8.74 -1.96
C LEU A 23 -4.71 -8.48 -2.42
N VAL A 24 -5.72 -8.86 -1.64
CA VAL A 24 -7.14 -8.68 -1.97
C VAL A 24 -7.46 -7.22 -2.22
N SER A 25 -7.11 -6.34 -1.29
CA SER A 25 -7.32 -4.89 -1.45
C SER A 25 -6.57 -4.32 -2.67
N SER A 26 -5.38 -4.85 -3.00
CA SER A 26 -4.62 -4.37 -4.16
C SER A 26 -5.28 -4.79 -5.48
N MET A 27 -5.89 -5.98 -5.52
CA MET A 27 -6.63 -6.44 -6.69
C MET A 27 -7.91 -5.64 -6.90
N ASP A 28 -8.67 -5.37 -5.84
CA ASP A 28 -9.82 -4.48 -5.90
C ASP A 28 -9.43 -3.10 -6.48
N THR A 29 -8.36 -2.51 -5.95
CA THR A 29 -7.84 -1.21 -6.42
C THR A 29 -7.35 -1.28 -7.88
N LYS A 30 -6.70 -2.38 -8.29
CA LYS A 30 -6.25 -2.60 -9.68
C LYS A 30 -7.40 -2.58 -10.67
N TYR A 31 -8.49 -3.27 -10.36
CA TYR A 31 -9.63 -3.35 -11.26
C TYR A 31 -10.56 -2.13 -11.15
N HIS A 32 -10.43 -1.33 -10.10
CA HIS A 32 -11.03 -0.01 -10.05
C HIS A 32 -10.38 0.98 -11.03
N TYR A 33 -9.04 1.09 -11.03
CA TYR A 33 -8.34 2.10 -11.85
C TYR A 33 -7.90 1.61 -13.23
N VAL A 34 -7.71 0.30 -13.41
CA VAL A 34 -7.29 -0.34 -14.68
C VAL A 34 -6.08 0.35 -15.32
N PHE A 35 -5.12 0.79 -14.49
CA PHE A 35 -3.95 1.52 -14.97
C PHE A 35 -3.03 0.62 -15.80
N TRP A 36 -2.61 1.11 -16.97
CA TRP A 36 -1.74 0.39 -17.90
C TRP A 36 -0.37 0.03 -17.31
N ARG A 37 0.31 -0.92 -17.96
CA ARG A 37 1.68 -1.36 -17.59
C ARG A 37 2.73 -0.56 -18.33
N PRO A 38 4.00 -0.51 -17.85
CA PRO A 38 5.08 0.16 -18.56
C PRO A 38 5.26 -0.30 -20.02
N ILE A 39 5.08 -1.59 -20.32
CA ILE A 39 5.14 -2.09 -21.70
C ILE A 39 4.13 -1.41 -22.63
N THR A 40 2.91 -1.18 -22.17
CA THR A 40 1.88 -0.49 -22.95
C THR A 40 2.20 0.99 -23.03
N ALA A 41 2.54 1.62 -21.90
CA ALA A 41 2.79 3.05 -21.81
C ALA A 41 3.99 3.51 -22.65
N ILE A 42 5.10 2.76 -22.62
CA ILE A 42 6.31 3.12 -23.38
C ILE A 42 6.10 2.90 -24.88
N ARG A 43 5.44 1.80 -25.27
CA ARG A 43 5.17 1.52 -26.69
C ARG A 43 4.19 2.49 -27.33
N ALA A 44 3.25 3.01 -26.54
CA ALA A 44 2.22 3.95 -26.96
C ALA A 44 2.43 5.33 -26.31
N GLY A 45 3.69 5.74 -26.13
CA GLY A 45 4.05 6.99 -25.44
C GLY A 45 3.37 8.22 -26.03
N ASP A 46 3.09 8.22 -27.33
CA ASP A 46 2.38 9.28 -28.05
C ASP A 46 0.87 9.35 -27.77
N THR A 47 0.30 8.42 -27.00
CA THR A 47 -1.13 8.35 -26.68
C THR A 47 -1.50 8.89 -25.30
N ASP A 48 -0.51 9.34 -24.51
CA ASP A 48 -0.70 9.80 -23.12
C ASP A 48 -1.12 11.28 -22.99
N GLY A 49 -1.20 12.01 -24.11
CA GLY A 49 -1.50 13.45 -24.13
C GLY A 49 -0.31 14.35 -23.76
N ASN A 50 0.90 13.79 -23.61
CA ASN A 50 2.13 14.51 -23.33
C ASN A 50 3.07 14.48 -24.54
N ARG A 51 3.21 15.63 -25.22
CA ARG A 51 4.09 15.80 -26.40
C ARG A 51 5.58 15.51 -26.16
N LYS A 52 6.00 15.31 -24.90
CA LYS A 52 7.38 15.01 -24.51
C LYS A 52 7.62 13.51 -24.34
N THR A 53 6.61 12.68 -24.58
CA THR A 53 6.70 11.23 -24.49
C THR A 53 6.76 10.65 -25.90
N ASP A 54 7.96 10.30 -26.36
CA ASP A 54 8.11 9.59 -27.63
C ASP A 54 7.80 8.09 -27.43
N PRO A 55 7.12 7.43 -28.39
CA PRO A 55 6.86 5.99 -28.31
C PRO A 55 8.12 5.19 -28.66
N ASP A 56 8.32 4.05 -27.98
CA ASP A 56 9.27 3.01 -28.38
C ASP A 56 8.52 1.67 -28.59
N PRO A 57 8.08 1.38 -29.84
CA PRO A 57 7.35 0.15 -30.15
C PRO A 57 8.14 -1.14 -29.89
N GLY A 58 9.48 -1.06 -29.88
CA GLY A 58 10.38 -2.20 -29.69
C GLY A 58 10.64 -2.53 -28.22
N TRP A 59 10.29 -1.63 -27.30
CA TRP A 59 10.61 -1.80 -25.88
C TRP A 59 10.00 -3.07 -25.28
N THR A 60 10.77 -3.80 -24.48
CA THR A 60 10.33 -4.97 -23.72
C THR A 60 10.86 -4.93 -22.28
N PRO A 61 10.07 -5.34 -21.28
CA PRO A 61 10.52 -5.43 -19.90
C PRO A 61 11.53 -6.56 -19.71
N PHE A 62 12.38 -6.45 -18.68
CA PHE A 62 13.35 -7.49 -18.33
C PHE A 62 12.68 -8.77 -17.82
N ILE A 63 11.56 -8.65 -17.10
CA ILE A 63 10.74 -9.79 -16.67
C ILE A 63 9.35 -9.74 -17.29
N THR A 64 8.72 -10.91 -17.42
CA THR A 64 7.38 -11.05 -17.99
C THR A 64 6.37 -10.15 -17.26
N THR A 65 5.68 -9.30 -18.02
CA THR A 65 4.62 -8.45 -17.48
C THR A 65 3.43 -9.31 -17.04
N PRO A 66 2.98 -9.21 -15.77
CA PRO A 66 1.83 -9.95 -15.30
C PRO A 66 0.52 -9.50 -15.97
N CYS A 67 -0.42 -10.44 -16.17
CA CYS A 67 -1.71 -10.23 -16.84
C CYS A 67 -2.79 -9.58 -15.94
N PHE A 68 -2.44 -8.48 -15.27
CA PHE A 68 -3.36 -7.65 -14.49
C PHE A 68 -2.88 -6.18 -14.45
N PRO A 69 -3.77 -5.20 -14.16
CA PRO A 69 -3.42 -3.77 -14.16
C PRO A 69 -2.24 -3.41 -13.25
N SER A 70 -1.58 -2.29 -13.52
CA SER A 70 -0.32 -1.91 -12.85
C SER A 70 -0.55 -1.33 -11.45
N TYR A 71 -1.46 -0.38 -11.29
CA TYR A 71 -1.62 0.37 -10.04
C TYR A 71 -2.63 -0.27 -9.07
N PRO A 72 -2.32 -0.38 -7.76
CA PRO A 72 -1.02 -0.24 -7.12
C PRO A 72 -0.22 -1.55 -7.25
N SER A 73 1.05 -1.57 -6.82
CA SER A 73 1.80 -2.83 -6.83
C SER A 73 1.29 -3.81 -5.76
N ALA A 74 0.85 -4.99 -6.20
CA ALA A 74 0.42 -6.07 -5.30
C ALA A 74 1.58 -6.59 -4.45
N HIS A 75 2.79 -6.66 -5.02
CA HIS A 75 3.99 -7.10 -4.30
C HIS A 75 4.34 -6.13 -3.17
N ALA A 76 4.37 -4.82 -3.43
CA ALA A 76 4.55 -3.81 -2.38
C ALA A 76 3.43 -3.86 -1.34
N SER A 77 2.18 -4.07 -1.76
CA SER A 77 1.04 -4.17 -0.83
C SER A 77 1.22 -5.33 0.17
N ALA A 78 1.56 -6.52 -0.32
CA ALA A 78 1.79 -7.68 0.54
C ALA A 78 3.07 -7.56 1.39
N SER A 79 4.18 -7.11 0.80
CA SER A 79 5.48 -7.05 1.49
C SER A 79 5.51 -5.97 2.57
N TYR A 80 4.89 -4.82 2.35
CA TYR A 80 4.78 -3.78 3.37
C TYR A 80 3.75 -4.13 4.45
N ALA A 81 2.69 -4.89 4.13
CA ALA A 81 1.81 -5.47 5.15
C ALA A 81 2.58 -6.44 6.05
N ALA A 82 3.36 -7.34 5.45
CA ALA A 82 4.22 -8.27 6.17
C ALA A 82 5.23 -7.56 7.07
N ARG A 83 5.99 -6.59 6.52
CA ARG A 83 6.95 -5.80 7.28
C ARG A 83 6.28 -5.09 8.46
N THR A 84 5.09 -4.54 8.26
CA THR A 84 4.34 -3.84 9.31
C THR A 84 3.99 -4.77 10.47
N ILE A 85 3.51 -5.98 10.19
CA ILE A 85 3.22 -6.98 11.24
C ILE A 85 4.49 -7.37 11.98
N VAL A 86 5.55 -7.71 11.26
CA VAL A 86 6.82 -8.14 11.86
C VAL A 86 7.43 -7.03 12.74
N GLU A 87 7.42 -5.78 12.28
CA GLU A 87 7.89 -4.63 13.06
C GLU A 87 7.01 -4.32 14.27
N LYS A 88 5.69 -4.57 14.19
CA LYS A 88 4.76 -4.41 15.31
C LYS A 88 4.94 -5.47 16.39
N ILE A 89 5.27 -6.71 16.01
CA ILE A 89 5.46 -7.81 16.96
C ILE A 89 6.87 -7.80 17.57
N PHE A 90 7.90 -7.70 16.73
CA PHE A 90 9.30 -7.88 17.14
C PHE A 90 10.07 -6.57 17.29
N GLY A 91 9.41 -5.45 17.06
CA GLY A 91 10.01 -4.12 17.06
C GLY A 91 10.85 -3.82 15.82
N LYS A 92 10.97 -2.53 15.51
CA LYS A 92 11.83 -2.02 14.44
C LYS A 92 13.26 -1.86 14.95
N LYS A 93 14.00 -2.97 14.99
CA LYS A 93 15.40 -3.04 15.46
C LYS A 93 16.29 -3.68 14.37
N PRO A 94 17.61 -3.46 14.41
CA PRO A 94 18.55 -4.14 13.51
C PRO A 94 18.39 -5.67 13.53
N ARG A 95 18.67 -6.29 12.39
CA ARG A 95 18.65 -7.73 12.14
C ARG A 95 19.94 -8.11 11.42
N ASP A 96 20.23 -9.40 11.37
CA ASP A 96 21.23 -9.96 10.47
C ASP A 96 20.52 -11.05 9.68
N ILE A 97 20.13 -10.70 8.45
CA ILE A 97 19.37 -11.59 7.55
C ILE A 97 20.23 -11.82 6.32
N THR A 98 20.60 -13.07 6.10
CA THR A 98 21.27 -13.50 4.87
C THR A 98 20.28 -14.30 4.03
N LEU A 99 20.07 -13.86 2.79
CA LEU A 99 19.25 -14.55 1.80
C LEU A 99 20.16 -15.10 0.70
N SER A 100 20.02 -16.40 0.42
CA SER A 100 20.70 -17.08 -0.68
C SER A 100 19.70 -17.91 -1.48
N HIS A 101 20.03 -18.19 -2.75
CA HIS A 101 19.18 -19.02 -3.62
C HIS A 101 20.02 -20.11 -4.29
N PRO A 102 19.66 -21.40 -4.16
CA PRO A 102 20.44 -22.50 -4.74
C PRO A 102 20.62 -22.44 -6.27
N GLY A 103 19.68 -21.82 -6.99
CA GLY A 103 19.77 -21.64 -8.44
C GLY A 103 20.70 -20.52 -8.91
N ILE A 104 21.16 -19.64 -8.00
CA ILE A 104 22.14 -18.57 -8.26
C ILE A 104 23.09 -18.44 -7.05
N PRO A 105 23.92 -19.47 -6.79
CA PRO A 105 24.65 -19.60 -5.52
C PRO A 105 25.62 -18.45 -5.21
N ASP A 106 26.08 -17.73 -6.24
CA ASP A 106 27.01 -16.60 -6.11
C ASP A 106 26.31 -15.29 -5.70
N VAL A 107 24.97 -15.26 -5.68
CA VAL A 107 24.18 -14.11 -5.24
C VAL A 107 23.72 -14.32 -3.80
N ILE A 108 24.37 -13.60 -2.89
CA ILE A 108 24.03 -13.57 -1.47
C ILE A 108 23.63 -12.14 -1.10
N LEU A 109 22.44 -11.97 -0.55
CA LEU A 109 21.93 -10.67 -0.10
C LEU A 109 22.00 -10.61 1.42
N HIS A 110 22.55 -9.50 1.93
CA HIS A 110 22.68 -9.24 3.36
C HIS A 110 21.84 -8.03 3.74
N TYR A 111 20.96 -8.22 4.72
CA TYR A 111 20.06 -7.17 5.20
C TYR A 111 20.25 -6.94 6.69
N THR A 112 20.38 -5.67 7.06
CA THR A 112 20.44 -5.22 8.45
C THR A 112 19.10 -4.74 8.99
N MET A 113 18.11 -4.52 8.11
CA MET A 113 16.76 -4.06 8.47
C MET A 113 15.71 -4.63 7.52
N PHE A 114 14.52 -4.96 8.02
CA PHE A 114 13.39 -5.40 7.18
C PHE A 114 12.98 -4.36 6.11
N SER A 115 13.25 -3.07 6.35
CA SER A 115 12.98 -2.03 5.37
C SER A 115 13.82 -2.16 4.11
N GLN A 116 15.07 -2.64 4.22
CA GLN A 116 15.94 -2.85 3.06
C GLN A 116 15.36 -3.92 2.13
N ILE A 117 14.81 -5.02 2.70
CA ILE A 117 14.12 -6.05 1.92
C ILE A 117 12.96 -5.44 1.13
N THR A 118 12.14 -4.59 1.76
CA THR A 118 11.03 -3.95 1.04
C THR A 118 11.50 -2.94 -0.02
N HIS A 119 12.62 -2.25 0.19
CA HIS A 119 13.19 -1.34 -0.82
C HIS A 119 13.72 -2.10 -2.03
N ASP A 120 14.42 -3.23 -1.81
CA ASP A 120 14.86 -4.10 -2.89
C ASP A 120 13.69 -4.70 -3.67
N ILE A 121 12.59 -5.06 -2.97
CA ILE A 121 11.35 -5.49 -3.63
C ILE A 121 10.83 -4.39 -4.55
N ASP A 122 10.73 -3.15 -4.06
CA ASP A 122 10.24 -2.02 -4.86
C ASP A 122 11.12 -1.80 -6.10
N ASP A 123 12.44 -1.74 -5.91
CA ASP A 123 13.41 -1.54 -6.97
C ASP A 123 13.41 -2.68 -7.99
N ALA A 124 13.30 -3.94 -7.55
CA ALA A 124 13.21 -5.09 -8.45
C ALA A 124 12.01 -4.99 -9.41
N ARG A 125 10.91 -4.34 -9.02
CA ARG A 125 9.75 -4.16 -9.92
C ARG A 125 9.99 -3.09 -10.98
N ILE A 126 10.81 -2.08 -10.65
CA ILE A 126 11.20 -1.01 -11.57
C ILE A 126 12.28 -1.52 -12.52
N TYR A 127 13.34 -2.14 -12.00
CA TYR A 127 14.41 -2.75 -12.80
C TYR A 127 13.87 -3.88 -13.69
N GLY A 128 12.87 -4.62 -13.20
CA GLY A 128 12.14 -5.61 -14.00
C GLY A 128 11.30 -5.00 -15.13
N GLY A 129 11.04 -3.70 -15.12
CA GLY A 129 10.25 -3.00 -16.15
C GLY A 129 8.74 -3.25 -16.08
N ILE A 130 8.19 -3.66 -14.93
CA ILE A 130 6.78 -4.09 -14.86
C ILE A 130 5.88 -3.20 -14.01
N HIS A 131 6.45 -2.21 -13.31
CA HIS A 131 5.70 -1.23 -12.53
C HIS A 131 6.30 0.17 -12.67
N PHE A 132 5.48 1.19 -12.42
CA PHE A 132 5.95 2.54 -12.17
C PHE A 132 6.38 2.70 -10.70
N ARG A 133 7.23 3.70 -10.40
CA ARG A 133 7.61 4.02 -9.01
C ARG A 133 6.39 4.36 -8.16
N SER A 134 5.44 5.11 -8.73
CA SER A 134 4.17 5.45 -8.08
C SER A 134 3.34 4.23 -7.69
N ASP A 135 3.38 3.13 -8.47
CA ASP A 135 2.71 1.88 -8.11
C ASP A 135 3.30 1.26 -6.84
N GLN A 136 4.63 1.27 -6.70
CA GLN A 136 5.32 0.76 -5.53
C GLN A 136 4.98 1.61 -4.30
N GLU A 137 5.09 2.93 -4.40
CA GLU A 137 4.78 3.84 -3.30
C GLU A 137 3.33 3.72 -2.82
N ALA A 138 2.38 3.62 -3.75
CA ALA A 138 0.97 3.43 -3.42
C ALA A 138 0.73 2.07 -2.77
N GLY A 139 1.28 0.99 -3.32
CA GLY A 139 1.20 -0.34 -2.72
C GLY A 139 1.82 -0.37 -1.32
N ALA A 140 2.96 0.29 -1.13
CA ALA A 140 3.63 0.40 0.15
C ALA A 140 2.78 1.15 1.19
N ARG A 141 2.10 2.24 0.81
CA ARG A 141 1.14 2.96 1.68
C ARG A 141 -0.06 2.07 2.04
N GLN A 142 -0.62 1.38 1.06
CA GLN A 142 -1.74 0.47 1.25
C GLN A 142 -1.37 -0.68 2.18
N GLY A 143 -0.27 -1.37 1.93
CA GLY A 143 0.23 -2.47 2.74
C GLY A 143 0.49 -2.08 4.20
N ARG A 144 1.10 -0.91 4.45
CA ARG A 144 1.27 -0.39 5.82
C ARG A 144 -0.05 -0.16 6.54
N SER A 145 -1.05 0.35 5.82
CA SER A 145 -2.38 0.61 6.38
C SER A 145 -3.10 -0.69 6.73
N VAL A 146 -3.10 -1.66 5.82
CA VAL A 146 -3.66 -3.00 6.05
C VAL A 146 -2.97 -3.71 7.20
N GLY A 147 -1.63 -3.76 7.21
CA GLY A 147 -0.89 -4.41 8.30
C GLY A 147 -1.15 -3.77 9.66
N SER A 148 -1.28 -2.43 9.71
CA SER A 148 -1.63 -1.73 10.94
C SER A 148 -3.06 -2.05 11.40
N TYR A 149 -4.02 -2.13 10.46
CA TYR A 149 -5.40 -2.49 10.74
C TYR A 149 -5.52 -3.91 11.29
N VAL A 150 -4.91 -4.89 10.62
CA VAL A 150 -4.95 -6.30 11.05
C VAL A 150 -4.34 -6.47 12.44
N TYR A 151 -3.18 -5.86 12.70
CA TYR A 151 -2.56 -5.93 14.03
C TYR A 151 -3.45 -5.31 15.13
N LYS A 152 -4.12 -4.17 14.83
CA LYS A 152 -4.93 -3.42 15.80
C LYS A 152 -6.26 -4.11 16.13
N ASN A 153 -6.80 -4.94 15.23
CA ASN A 153 -8.19 -5.41 15.32
C ASN A 153 -8.34 -6.94 15.35
N ASN A 154 -7.29 -7.72 15.06
CA ASN A 154 -7.37 -9.18 15.00
C ASN A 154 -6.47 -9.84 16.04
N LEU A 155 -6.91 -11.01 16.55
CA LEU A 155 -6.15 -11.85 17.48
C LEU A 155 -5.58 -11.08 18.68
N ARG A 156 -6.39 -10.20 19.28
CA ARG A 156 -6.01 -9.39 20.44
C ARG A 156 -5.94 -10.23 21.72
N GLY A 157 -5.14 -9.79 22.70
CA GLY A 157 -5.19 -10.39 24.02
C GLY A 157 -6.55 -10.09 24.67
N SER A 158 -7.05 -10.99 25.51
CA SER A 158 -8.33 -10.80 26.21
C SER A 158 -8.38 -9.56 27.10
N ASN A 159 -7.21 -9.03 27.50
CA ASN A 159 -7.10 -7.85 28.37
C ASN A 159 -6.94 -6.54 27.58
N ASP A 160 -6.84 -6.59 26.24
CA ASP A 160 -6.67 -5.40 25.39
C ASP A 160 -8.03 -4.73 25.06
N ASP A 161 -9.15 -5.30 25.52
CA ASP A 161 -10.52 -4.84 25.26
C ASP A 161 -11.10 -3.91 26.35
N GLU A 162 -10.50 -3.83 27.55
CA GLU A 162 -11.08 -3.07 28.69
C GLU A 162 -10.88 -1.54 28.63
N GLY A 163 -10.32 -1.01 27.53
CA GLY A 163 -9.90 0.41 27.44
C GLY A 163 -10.36 1.17 26.21
N ARG A 164 -11.35 0.68 25.46
CA ARG A 164 -11.92 1.42 24.33
C ARG A 164 -13.37 1.80 24.61
N ASP A 165 -13.57 3.07 24.97
CA ASP A 165 -14.85 3.74 24.83
C ASP A 165 -15.28 3.71 23.35
N ASP A 166 -16.46 3.16 23.09
CA ASP A 166 -17.07 2.95 21.77
C ASP A 166 -17.52 4.25 21.06
N ASP A 167 -16.99 5.41 21.46
CA ASP A 167 -17.48 6.72 21.01
C ASP A 167 -16.98 7.14 19.62
N GLU A 168 -15.95 6.48 19.06
CA GLU A 168 -15.34 6.89 17.78
C GLU A 168 -16.07 6.38 16.52
N TYR A 169 -17.05 5.45 16.66
CA TYR A 169 -17.79 4.89 15.52
C TYR A 169 -19.17 5.54 15.26
N ARG A 170 -19.39 6.78 15.73
CA ARG A 170 -20.60 7.52 15.37
C ARG A 170 -20.42 8.18 14.01
N TRP A 171 -20.97 7.54 12.97
CA TRP A 171 -21.11 8.12 11.64
C TRP A 171 -21.88 9.45 11.71
N HIS A 172 -21.22 10.55 11.36
CA HIS A 172 -21.86 11.86 11.21
C HIS A 172 -22.06 12.17 9.71
N PRO A 173 -23.31 12.31 9.22
CA PRO A 173 -23.54 12.78 7.86
C PRO A 173 -23.09 14.25 7.75
N ARG A 174 -22.29 14.55 6.72
CA ARG A 174 -21.90 15.92 6.39
C ARG A 174 -23.15 16.74 6.07
N ARG A 175 -23.39 17.80 6.83
CA ARG A 175 -24.45 18.79 6.55
C ARG A 175 -24.13 19.51 5.24
N SER A 176 -25.11 19.52 4.33
CA SER A 176 -25.11 20.32 3.11
C SER A 176 -25.08 21.81 3.48
N HIS A 177 -24.20 22.58 2.83
CA HIS A 177 -24.20 24.04 2.96
C HIS A 177 -25.36 24.60 2.14
N GLY A 178 -26.50 24.80 2.80
CA GLY A 178 -27.59 25.62 2.30
C GLY A 178 -27.28 27.09 2.54
N ARG A 179 -27.00 27.83 1.47
CA ARG A 179 -26.90 29.28 1.47
C ARG A 179 -28.32 29.84 1.66
N THR A 180 -28.58 30.46 2.81
CA THR A 180 -29.77 31.30 3.00
C THR A 180 -29.28 32.70 3.35
N GLY A 181 -29.60 33.65 2.48
CA GLY A 181 -29.40 35.07 2.73
C GLY A 181 -30.51 35.57 3.66
N SER A 182 -30.11 36.29 4.69
CA SER A 182 -30.98 37.06 5.56
C SER A 182 -31.38 38.36 4.86
N ASN A 183 -32.69 38.57 4.73
CA ASN A 183 -33.26 39.91 4.59
C ASN A 183 -33.18 40.60 5.96
N ASP A 184 -32.64 41.80 6.00
CA ASP A 184 -33.03 42.82 6.98
C ASP A 184 -33.50 44.04 6.20
N ASP A 185 -34.72 44.43 6.51
CA ASP A 185 -35.51 45.52 5.96
C ASP A 185 -35.63 46.57 7.06
N GLU A 186 -35.03 47.76 6.88
CA GLU A 186 -35.44 48.98 7.57
C GLU A 186 -35.18 50.20 6.67
N GLY A 187 -36.23 50.65 5.99
CA GLY A 187 -36.83 51.96 6.27
C GLY A 187 -36.08 53.26 5.91
N ARG A 188 -36.69 53.96 4.94
CA ARG A 188 -37.01 55.40 4.92
C ARG A 188 -36.06 56.42 4.26
N ASP A 189 -36.69 57.05 3.25
CA ASP A 189 -36.84 58.50 3.05
C ASP A 189 -35.87 59.23 2.09
N ASP A 190 -36.54 59.82 1.09
CA ASP A 190 -36.38 61.15 0.48
C ASP A 190 -35.38 61.39 -0.68
N ASP A 191 -36.02 61.68 -1.82
CA ASP A 191 -35.84 62.83 -2.73
C ASP A 191 -34.55 63.04 -3.59
N GLU A 192 -34.87 63.38 -4.86
CA GLU A 192 -34.08 63.91 -6.00
C GLU A 192 -33.23 62.97 -6.87
#